data_AF-A0ABD3N662-F1
#
_entry.id   AF-A0ABD3N662-F1
#
_cell.length_a   1.000
_cell.length_b   1.000
_cell.length_c   1.000
_cell.angle_alpha   90.00
_cell.angle_beta   90.00
_cell.angle_gamma   90.00
#
_symmetry.space_group_name_H-M   'P 1'
#
loop_
_entity.id
_entity.type
_entity.pdbx_description
1 polymer ?
#
loop_
_entity_poly.entity_id
_entity_poly.type
_entity_poly.pdbx_seq_one_letter_code
_entity_poly.pdbx_strand_id
1 'polypeptide(L)'
;MALDRLRKDEGGSAARLMMNLYYDDGSSSSSSYLSAATETPSHFARRRRSRREDEGDGLEGEIARAMTNAASGTSFEPNPSQREAVIWALQRNLALIRGPPGTGKTRCAALLIATAIRMELDEEADTEGNNIEGEEGDGVIAKTRASPRILAVTHSNGAADVLLQALLEINVPAVRAGRPASVSPSVQHRTIAALAERMPHVVRSRQQAGNVTLDEQTRQSAVYDAKRCMNDAKNMIVESASVVVTSCIGAQQLLSSIKDDAKEDDVATLKSSIFPIVVLDEAAQTTEPALISALVAARARQVIMVGDTRQLPPTVTSQDVELRKTLGVSPMERLLNNGIDEFVLTVQYRMPRALLKNNLPSPKGFPWPSPNKEPLAFLEVGNGCDEVAHNFGGGRSNPTEVKVIIDIIGKVITAGEIHSKDIAIITPYSKQVQLFRTELSNAESSRSIRNGKCKISDVKVGTVDSFQGQETDLVIFSAVRSNLVKELGFLRDARRLNVAITRARRGLIVVGDPTVLVTCRHWAALLNFCTKRNCVLTLAEYNAHHTVDMITAVTEESPNENDMRSLLLELDTDDKLCDVIDC
;
A
#
# COMPACT_ATOMS: atom_id res chain seq x y z
N MET A 1 6.05 -0.59 29.43
CA MET A 1 4.57 -0.58 29.65
C MET A 1 3.85 -1.70 28.92
N ALA A 2 3.77 -1.77 27.57
CA ALA A 2 3.05 -2.86 26.88
C ALA A 2 3.63 -4.26 27.16
N LEU A 3 4.96 -4.37 27.09
CA LEU A 3 5.73 -5.56 27.50
C LEU A 3 5.43 -5.97 28.95
N ASP A 4 5.40 -5.01 29.87
CA ASP A 4 5.15 -5.29 31.29
C ASP A 4 3.72 -5.77 31.54
N ARG A 5 2.73 -5.24 30.81
CA ARG A 5 1.35 -5.71 30.88
C ARG A 5 1.21 -7.15 30.37
N LEU A 6 1.89 -7.48 29.28
CA LEU A 6 1.93 -8.85 28.77
C LEU A 6 2.63 -9.81 29.73
N ARG A 7 3.74 -9.39 30.36
CA ARG A 7 4.42 -10.16 31.42
C ARG A 7 3.55 -10.39 32.66
N LYS A 8 2.57 -9.53 32.89
CA LYS A 8 1.57 -9.64 33.97
C LYS A 8 0.29 -10.38 33.54
N ASP A 9 0.29 -11.04 32.37
CA ASP A 9 -0.86 -11.75 31.81
C ASP A 9 -2.11 -10.87 31.54
N GLU A 10 -1.93 -9.56 31.39
CA GLU A 10 -3.03 -8.61 31.12
C GLU A 10 -3.33 -8.42 29.61
N GLY A 11 -2.63 -9.16 28.73
CA GLY A 11 -2.78 -9.09 27.28
C GLY A 11 -3.74 -10.15 26.70
N GLY A 12 -4.25 -9.91 25.49
CA GLY A 12 -5.03 -10.92 24.75
C GLY A 12 -4.17 -12.13 24.34
N SER A 13 -4.81 -13.29 24.10
CA SER A 13 -4.11 -14.56 23.81
C SER A 13 -3.18 -14.47 22.60
N ALA A 14 -3.58 -13.74 21.54
CA ALA A 14 -2.73 -13.54 20.38
C ALA A 14 -1.51 -12.66 20.68
N ALA A 15 -1.68 -11.61 21.49
CA ALA A 15 -0.55 -10.75 21.88
C ALA A 15 0.48 -11.53 22.72
N ARG A 16 0.01 -12.40 23.63
CA ARG A 16 0.88 -13.29 24.41
C ARG A 16 1.61 -14.29 23.51
N LEU A 17 0.90 -14.94 22.58
CA LEU A 17 1.49 -15.88 21.63
C LEU A 17 2.59 -15.22 20.77
N MET A 18 2.30 -14.04 20.21
CA MET A 18 3.26 -13.25 19.42
C MET A 18 4.56 -12.96 20.18
N MET A 19 4.45 -12.67 21.47
CA MET A 19 5.57 -12.35 22.35
C MET A 19 6.37 -13.58 22.74
N ASN A 20 5.72 -14.71 23.04
CA ASN A 20 6.41 -15.97 23.31
C ASN A 20 7.20 -16.41 22.07
N LEU A 21 6.58 -16.32 20.89
CA LEU A 21 7.26 -16.57 19.61
C LEU A 21 8.40 -15.57 19.35
N TYR A 22 8.50 -14.45 20.07
CA TYR A 22 9.56 -13.43 19.92
C TYR A 22 10.72 -13.61 20.89
N TYR A 23 10.43 -13.73 22.18
CA TYR A 23 11.42 -13.58 23.26
C TYR A 23 12.00 -14.91 23.73
N ASP A 24 11.39 -16.04 23.42
CA ASP A 24 11.94 -17.34 23.80
C ASP A 24 12.97 -17.80 22.77
N ASP A 25 14.23 -17.41 23.01
CA ASP A 25 15.41 -17.86 22.27
C ASP A 25 15.61 -19.37 22.46
N GLY A 26 15.06 -20.16 21.52
CA GLY A 26 15.62 -21.39 20.95
C GLY A 26 16.05 -22.55 21.84
N SER A 27 15.94 -22.48 23.17
CA SER A 27 16.66 -23.39 24.06
C SER A 27 15.84 -24.56 24.62
N SER A 28 14.52 -24.66 24.39
CA SER A 28 13.79 -25.94 24.65
C SER A 28 12.30 -26.02 24.25
N SER A 29 11.64 -24.97 23.73
CA SER A 29 10.16 -24.97 23.63
C SER A 29 9.54 -24.43 22.33
N SER A 30 10.31 -24.10 21.28
CA SER A 30 9.77 -23.51 20.04
C SER A 30 8.69 -24.37 19.37
N SER A 31 8.87 -25.70 19.32
CA SER A 31 7.90 -26.62 18.73
C SER A 31 6.53 -26.56 19.42
N SER A 32 6.49 -26.39 20.74
CA SER A 32 5.21 -26.30 21.47
C SER A 32 4.44 -25.01 21.18
N TYR A 33 5.14 -23.89 21.00
CA TYR A 33 4.50 -22.60 20.68
C TYR A 33 4.02 -22.55 19.23
N LEU A 34 4.76 -23.15 18.31
CA LEU A 34 4.34 -23.32 16.91
C LEU A 34 3.11 -24.24 16.83
N SER A 35 3.12 -25.36 17.55
CA SER A 35 1.95 -26.24 17.72
C SER A 35 0.77 -25.46 18.27
N ALA A 36 0.98 -24.66 19.33
CA ALA A 36 -0.08 -23.83 19.89
C ALA A 36 -0.62 -22.80 18.88
N ALA A 37 0.20 -22.22 18.03
CA ALA A 37 -0.27 -21.28 16.99
C ALA A 37 -1.20 -21.96 15.98
N THR A 38 -0.96 -23.23 15.65
CA THR A 38 -1.77 -24.03 14.72
C THR A 38 -2.97 -24.73 15.37
N GLU A 39 -2.86 -25.14 16.64
CA GLU A 39 -3.88 -25.90 17.37
C GLU A 39 -4.88 -25.00 18.11
N THR A 40 -4.51 -23.74 18.39
CA THR A 40 -5.43 -22.83 19.06
C THR A 40 -6.60 -22.50 18.13
N PRO A 41 -7.86 -22.82 18.50
CA PRO A 41 -9.00 -22.56 17.65
C PRO A 41 -9.19 -21.06 17.45
N SER A 42 -9.61 -20.67 16.23
CA SER A 42 -9.94 -19.28 15.91
C SER A 42 -11.09 -18.71 16.74
N HIS A 43 -11.35 -17.41 16.61
CA HIS A 43 -12.48 -16.76 17.27
C HIS A 43 -13.80 -17.49 16.97
N PHE A 44 -14.05 -17.75 15.69
CA PHE A 44 -15.24 -18.44 15.20
C PHE A 44 -15.28 -19.92 15.61
N ALA A 45 -14.15 -20.64 15.55
CA ALA A 45 -14.10 -22.04 15.98
C ALA A 45 -14.41 -22.22 17.48
N ARG A 46 -13.97 -21.28 18.33
CA ARG A 46 -14.27 -21.30 19.77
C ARG A 46 -15.75 -21.08 20.05
N ARG A 47 -16.40 -20.18 19.31
CA ARG A 47 -17.84 -19.93 19.42
C ARG A 47 -18.67 -21.08 18.86
N ARG A 48 -18.22 -21.74 17.80
CA ARG A 48 -18.91 -22.91 17.25
C ARG A 48 -18.97 -24.09 18.24
N ARG A 49 -17.92 -24.33 19.04
CA ARG A 49 -17.90 -25.42 20.05
C ARG A 49 -18.97 -25.30 21.14
N SER A 50 -19.64 -24.14 21.29
CA SER A 50 -20.82 -24.03 22.17
C SER A 50 -22.13 -24.45 21.50
N ARG A 51 -22.11 -24.83 20.21
CA ARG A 51 -23.26 -25.33 19.44
C ARG A 51 -23.20 -26.87 19.38
N ARG A 52 -24.35 -27.55 19.45
CA ARG A 52 -24.43 -29.02 19.26
C ARG A 52 -23.85 -29.40 17.89
N GLU A 53 -23.09 -30.49 17.82
CA GLU A 53 -22.25 -30.88 16.68
C GLU A 53 -23.02 -31.38 15.44
N ASP A 54 -24.33 -31.57 15.54
CA ASP A 54 -25.13 -32.14 14.46
C ASP A 54 -25.83 -31.05 13.64
N GLU A 55 -25.64 -31.12 12.32
CA GLU A 55 -26.29 -30.35 11.23
C GLU A 55 -25.58 -29.05 10.78
N GLY A 56 -24.62 -29.19 9.84
CA GLY A 56 -24.12 -28.04 9.06
C GLY A 56 -22.89 -28.32 8.19
N ASP A 57 -22.62 -27.40 7.26
CA ASP A 57 -21.59 -27.41 6.20
C ASP A 57 -20.14 -27.22 6.72
N GLY A 58 -19.89 -27.51 8.01
CA GLY A 58 -18.65 -27.19 8.73
C GLY A 58 -18.35 -25.68 8.83
N LEU A 59 -17.29 -25.32 9.54
CA LEU A 59 -16.85 -23.91 9.66
C LEU A 59 -16.44 -23.33 8.29
N GLU A 60 -15.89 -24.18 7.42
CA GLU A 60 -15.52 -23.81 6.06
C GLU A 60 -16.73 -23.38 5.21
N GLY A 61 -17.81 -24.17 5.21
CA GLY A 61 -19.03 -23.83 4.48
C GLY A 61 -19.73 -22.60 5.05
N GLU A 62 -19.68 -22.38 6.37
CA GLU A 62 -20.12 -21.12 6.99
C GLU A 62 -19.33 -19.92 6.49
N ILE A 63 -17.99 -19.99 6.49
CA ILE A 63 -17.14 -18.92 5.96
C ILE A 63 -17.45 -18.67 4.47
N ALA A 64 -17.59 -19.73 3.67
CA ALA A 64 -17.88 -19.62 2.24
C ALA A 64 -19.25 -18.96 1.96
N ARG A 65 -20.29 -19.31 2.72
CA ARG A 65 -21.62 -18.68 2.64
C ARG A 65 -21.56 -17.21 3.06
N ALA A 66 -20.95 -16.91 4.20
CA ALA A 66 -20.76 -15.54 4.69
C ALA A 66 -19.99 -14.68 3.69
N MET A 67 -18.96 -15.23 3.05
CA MET A 67 -18.18 -14.54 2.02
C MET A 67 -18.99 -14.24 0.76
N THR A 68 -19.81 -15.19 0.32
CA THR A 68 -20.70 -15.01 -0.83
C THR A 68 -21.72 -13.89 -0.54
N ASN A 69 -22.28 -13.87 0.66
CA ASN A 69 -23.18 -12.81 1.13
C ASN A 69 -22.48 -11.46 1.28
N ALA A 70 -21.22 -11.45 1.70
CA ALA A 70 -20.40 -10.24 1.81
C ALA A 70 -20.08 -9.63 0.43
N ALA A 71 -19.84 -10.46 -0.58
CA ALA A 71 -19.56 -10.02 -1.95
C ALA A 71 -20.84 -9.67 -2.75
N SER A 72 -21.99 -10.21 -2.35
CA SER A 72 -23.30 -9.93 -2.96
C SER A 72 -23.61 -8.43 -3.02
N GLY A 73 -24.01 -7.95 -4.20
CA GLY A 73 -24.36 -6.55 -4.42
C GLY A 73 -23.16 -5.59 -4.50
N THR A 74 -21.94 -6.12 -4.62
CA THR A 74 -20.72 -5.35 -4.87
C THR A 74 -20.19 -5.64 -6.27
N SER A 75 -19.35 -4.75 -6.81
CA SER A 75 -18.64 -4.99 -8.07
C SER A 75 -17.39 -5.87 -7.92
N PHE A 76 -17.09 -6.30 -6.69
CA PHE A 76 -15.87 -7.04 -6.38
C PHE A 76 -16.10 -8.54 -6.46
N GLU A 77 -15.50 -9.18 -7.47
CA GLU A 77 -15.49 -10.64 -7.62
C GLU A 77 -14.15 -11.22 -7.16
N PRO A 78 -14.10 -11.90 -6.01
CA PRO A 78 -12.85 -12.50 -5.55
C PRO A 78 -12.47 -13.70 -6.42
N ASN A 79 -11.19 -13.87 -6.70
CA ASN A 79 -10.70 -15.07 -7.39
C ASN A 79 -10.54 -16.26 -6.43
N PRO A 80 -10.29 -17.50 -6.95
CA PRO A 80 -10.10 -18.68 -6.10
C PRO A 80 -9.06 -18.50 -4.99
N SER A 81 -7.88 -17.95 -5.31
CA SER A 81 -6.82 -17.74 -4.31
C SER A 81 -7.22 -16.78 -3.20
N GLN A 82 -8.01 -15.74 -3.49
CA GLN A 82 -8.53 -14.82 -2.49
C GLN A 82 -9.60 -15.49 -1.61
N ARG A 83 -10.48 -16.31 -2.19
CA ARG A 83 -11.49 -17.07 -1.43
C ARG A 83 -10.84 -18.08 -0.48
N GLU A 84 -9.90 -18.86 -1.01
CA GLU A 84 -9.13 -19.83 -0.22
C GLU A 84 -8.35 -19.13 0.90
N ALA A 85 -7.73 -17.98 0.64
CA ALA A 85 -7.03 -17.20 1.66
C ALA A 85 -7.94 -16.78 2.82
N VAL A 86 -9.16 -16.31 2.53
CA VAL A 86 -10.12 -15.88 3.56
C VAL A 86 -10.59 -17.07 4.40
N ILE A 87 -10.96 -18.18 3.76
CA ILE A 87 -11.32 -19.43 4.45
C ILE A 87 -10.18 -19.88 5.36
N TRP A 88 -8.98 -19.97 4.80
CA TRP A 88 -7.77 -20.41 5.49
C TRP A 88 -7.46 -19.53 6.70
N ALA A 89 -7.62 -18.21 6.59
CA ALA A 89 -7.29 -17.27 7.64
C ALA A 89 -8.33 -17.22 8.78
N LEU A 90 -9.63 -17.28 8.48
CA LEU A 90 -10.67 -17.19 9.51
C LEU A 90 -10.76 -18.45 10.39
N GLN A 91 -10.25 -19.58 9.90
CA GLN A 91 -10.10 -20.82 10.68
C GLN A 91 -8.94 -20.80 11.69
N ARG A 92 -8.01 -19.84 11.59
CA ARG A 92 -6.77 -19.81 12.39
C ARG A 92 -6.75 -18.67 13.38
N ASN A 93 -6.14 -18.91 14.54
CA ASN A 93 -5.96 -17.87 15.55
C ASN A 93 -4.92 -16.82 15.14
N LEU A 94 -3.87 -17.26 14.44
CA LEU A 94 -2.85 -16.41 13.81
C LEU A 94 -2.76 -16.83 12.33
N ALA A 95 -2.94 -15.90 11.42
CA ALA A 95 -2.87 -16.16 9.98
C ALA A 95 -1.99 -15.13 9.26
N LEU A 96 -1.15 -15.61 8.35
CA LEU A 96 -0.31 -14.78 7.49
C LEU A 96 -0.79 -14.94 6.03
N ILE A 97 -1.23 -13.86 5.41
CA ILE A 97 -1.57 -13.80 4.00
C ILE A 97 -0.52 -12.94 3.30
N ARG A 98 0.25 -13.58 2.43
CA ARG A 98 1.16 -12.86 1.55
C ARG A 98 0.53 -12.60 0.21
N GLY A 99 0.51 -11.33 -0.20
CA GLY A 99 0.11 -10.98 -1.55
C GLY A 99 1.21 -10.28 -2.32
N PRO A 100 1.80 -10.93 -3.34
CA PRO A 100 2.67 -10.27 -4.30
C PRO A 100 2.05 -8.98 -4.90
N PRO A 101 2.84 -8.09 -5.53
CA PRO A 101 2.30 -6.90 -6.19
C PRO A 101 1.14 -7.22 -7.14
N GLY A 102 0.06 -6.44 -7.06
CA GLY A 102 -1.10 -6.59 -7.94
C GLY A 102 -2.06 -7.73 -7.61
N THR A 103 -1.83 -8.53 -6.56
CA THR A 103 -2.73 -9.64 -6.19
C THR A 103 -4.00 -9.22 -5.45
N GLY A 104 -4.18 -7.92 -5.22
CA GLY A 104 -5.33 -7.40 -4.49
C GLY A 104 -5.29 -7.62 -2.98
N LYS A 105 -4.10 -7.59 -2.35
CA LYS A 105 -3.91 -7.70 -0.89
C LYS A 105 -4.96 -6.96 -0.07
N THR A 106 -5.07 -5.64 -0.26
CA THR A 106 -5.98 -4.79 0.50
C THR A 106 -7.45 -5.11 0.21
N ARG A 107 -7.78 -5.56 -1.01
CA ARG A 107 -9.13 -6.07 -1.33
C ARG A 107 -9.42 -7.39 -0.65
N CYS A 108 -8.44 -8.29 -0.58
CA CYS A 108 -8.53 -9.55 0.15
C CYS A 108 -8.71 -9.28 1.66
N ALA A 109 -7.98 -8.31 2.23
CA ALA A 109 -8.15 -7.88 3.62
C ALA A 109 -9.56 -7.30 3.86
N ALA A 110 -10.08 -6.48 2.94
CA ALA A 110 -11.43 -5.95 3.02
C ALA A 110 -12.49 -7.06 2.95
N LEU A 111 -12.37 -8.00 2.01
CA LEU A 111 -13.25 -9.17 1.91
C LEU A 111 -13.22 -10.02 3.18
N LEU A 112 -12.03 -10.23 3.74
CA LEU A 112 -11.85 -10.96 4.99
C LEU A 112 -12.63 -10.30 6.13
N ILE A 113 -12.48 -8.97 6.28
CA ILE A 113 -13.20 -8.20 7.30
C ILE A 113 -14.71 -8.27 7.07
N ALA A 114 -15.18 -8.10 5.83
CA ALA A 114 -16.60 -8.18 5.50
C ALA A 114 -17.19 -9.58 5.81
N THR A 115 -16.43 -10.63 5.49
CA THR A 115 -16.81 -12.02 5.78
C THR A 115 -16.89 -12.26 7.28
N ALA A 116 -15.90 -11.80 8.05
CA ALA A 116 -15.90 -11.92 9.50
C ALA A 116 -17.10 -11.19 10.16
N ILE A 117 -17.49 -10.01 9.68
CA ILE A 117 -18.70 -9.31 10.14
C ILE A 117 -19.94 -10.15 9.88
N ARG A 118 -20.08 -10.71 8.68
CA ARG A 118 -21.22 -11.55 8.31
C ARG A 118 -21.32 -12.78 9.21
N MET A 119 -20.19 -13.44 9.47
CA MET A 119 -20.15 -14.56 10.40
C MET A 119 -20.61 -14.17 11.81
N GLU A 120 -20.18 -13.02 12.33
CA GLU A 120 -20.63 -12.56 13.66
C GLU A 120 -22.13 -12.20 13.66
N LEU A 121 -22.68 -11.64 12.57
CA LEU A 121 -24.11 -11.33 12.47
C LEU A 121 -25.00 -12.57 12.32
N ASP A 122 -24.58 -13.53 11.50
CA ASP A 122 -25.33 -14.77 11.27
C ASP A 122 -25.40 -15.60 12.58
N GLU A 123 -24.32 -15.61 13.37
CA GLU A 123 -24.30 -16.21 14.71
C GLU A 123 -25.35 -15.57 15.65
N GLU A 124 -25.48 -14.23 15.67
CA GLU A 124 -26.46 -13.55 16.52
C GLU A 124 -27.90 -13.88 16.12
N ALA A 125 -28.19 -13.95 14.81
CA ALA A 125 -29.52 -14.29 14.30
C ALA A 125 -29.96 -15.71 14.68
N ASP A 126 -29.04 -16.68 14.60
CA ASP A 126 -29.31 -18.08 14.99
C ASP A 126 -29.60 -18.22 16.49
N THR A 127 -28.95 -17.40 17.33
CA THR A 127 -29.12 -17.43 18.78
C THR A 127 -30.48 -16.86 19.21
N GLU A 128 -31.02 -15.89 18.47
CA GLU A 128 -32.36 -15.34 18.69
C GLU A 128 -33.47 -16.31 18.25
N GLY A 129 -33.30 -16.98 17.09
CA GLY A 129 -34.29 -17.94 16.58
C GLY A 129 -34.57 -19.11 17.52
N ASN A 130 -33.54 -19.61 18.22
CA ASN A 130 -33.67 -20.72 19.16
C ASN A 130 -34.28 -20.35 20.53
N ASN A 131 -34.33 -19.08 20.90
CA ASN A 131 -34.89 -18.62 22.18
C ASN A 131 -36.39 -18.26 22.10
N ILE A 132 -37.01 -18.36 20.92
CA ILE A 132 -38.43 -18.02 20.73
C ILE A 132 -39.36 -19.21 21.02
N GLU A 133 -38.84 -20.44 21.17
CA GLU A 133 -39.64 -21.64 21.47
C GLU A 133 -39.78 -21.97 22.97
N GLY A 134 -39.34 -21.09 23.88
CA GLY A 134 -39.44 -21.32 25.32
C GLY A 134 -39.76 -20.06 26.12
N GLU A 135 -40.90 -20.11 26.81
CA GLU A 135 -41.32 -19.24 27.93
C GLU A 135 -42.04 -17.92 27.56
N GLU A 136 -43.37 -18.01 27.46
CA GLU A 136 -44.27 -16.91 27.83
C GLU A 136 -44.14 -16.66 29.34
N GLY A 137 -43.26 -15.72 29.74
CA GLY A 137 -43.06 -15.37 31.14
C GLY A 137 -42.21 -14.11 31.34
N ASP A 138 -42.89 -13.02 31.64
CA ASP A 138 -42.44 -11.80 32.34
C ASP A 138 -41.09 -11.14 31.94
N GLY A 139 -41.18 -9.98 31.27
CA GLY A 139 -40.20 -8.90 31.38
C GLY A 139 -38.76 -9.17 30.96
N VAL A 140 -38.52 -9.79 29.79
CA VAL A 140 -37.15 -9.93 29.25
C VAL A 140 -36.62 -8.57 28.80
N ILE A 141 -35.67 -8.01 29.55
CA ILE A 141 -34.79 -6.92 29.10
C ILE A 141 -34.09 -7.43 27.83
N ALA A 142 -34.42 -6.87 26.66
CA ALA A 142 -33.74 -7.18 25.42
C ALA A 142 -32.23 -6.96 25.59
N LYS A 143 -31.45 -8.05 25.64
CA LYS A 143 -29.98 -7.95 25.59
C LYS A 143 -29.63 -7.19 24.31
N THR A 144 -29.04 -6.02 24.47
CA THR A 144 -28.58 -5.19 23.37
C THR A 144 -27.61 -6.01 22.50
N ARG A 145 -27.97 -6.21 21.22
CA ARG A 145 -27.17 -6.94 20.22
C ARG A 145 -25.74 -6.41 20.22
N ALA A 146 -24.75 -7.31 20.37
CA ALA A 146 -23.36 -6.92 20.50
C ALA A 146 -22.75 -6.85 19.10
N SER A 147 -22.90 -5.70 18.45
CA SER A 147 -22.41 -5.47 17.09
C SER A 147 -21.00 -6.02 16.88
N PRO A 148 -20.71 -6.66 15.73
CA PRO A 148 -19.41 -7.27 15.48
C PRO A 148 -18.24 -6.31 15.72
N ARG A 149 -17.11 -6.75 16.25
CA ARG A 149 -16.02 -5.82 16.66
C ARG A 149 -14.68 -6.17 16.02
N ILE A 150 -14.36 -5.52 14.91
CA ILE A 150 -13.09 -5.73 14.19
C ILE A 150 -12.24 -4.45 14.20
N LEU A 151 -10.97 -4.59 14.59
CA LEU A 151 -9.98 -3.52 14.48
C LEU A 151 -9.09 -3.78 13.26
N ALA A 152 -9.16 -2.89 12.29
CA ALA A 152 -8.32 -2.92 11.10
C ALA A 152 -7.16 -1.92 11.28
N VAL A 153 -5.93 -2.44 11.40
CA VAL A 153 -4.73 -1.64 11.61
C VAL A 153 -3.80 -1.67 10.40
N THR A 154 -2.98 -0.63 10.26
CA THR A 154 -1.95 -0.52 9.21
C THR A 154 -0.69 0.15 9.76
N HIS A 155 0.40 0.17 8.98
CA HIS A 155 1.63 0.85 9.36
C HIS A 155 1.54 2.39 9.23
N SER A 156 0.69 2.93 8.35
CA SER A 156 0.64 4.37 8.03
C SER A 156 -0.79 4.87 7.77
N ASN A 157 -0.99 6.18 7.88
CA ASN A 157 -2.31 6.79 7.62
C ASN A 157 -2.77 6.59 6.18
N GLY A 158 -1.87 6.69 5.20
CA GLY A 158 -2.22 6.47 3.80
C GLY A 158 -2.70 5.05 3.52
N ALA A 159 -2.03 4.04 4.10
CA ALA A 159 -2.48 2.65 4.00
C ALA A 159 -3.85 2.44 4.67
N ALA A 160 -4.08 3.05 5.85
CA ALA A 160 -5.38 3.01 6.50
C ALA A 160 -6.50 3.61 5.64
N ASP A 161 -6.22 4.68 4.89
CA ASP A 161 -7.20 5.33 4.01
C ASP A 161 -7.53 4.45 2.80
N VAL A 162 -6.53 3.78 2.21
CA VAL A 162 -6.74 2.82 1.11
C VAL A 162 -7.55 1.61 1.58
N LEU A 163 -7.26 1.08 2.78
CA LEU A 163 -8.03 -0.02 3.36
C LEU A 163 -9.48 0.41 3.67
N LEU A 164 -9.68 1.61 4.22
CA LEU A 164 -11.03 2.14 4.43
C LEU A 164 -11.78 2.26 3.11
N GLN A 165 -11.16 2.83 2.08
CA GLN A 165 -11.77 2.95 0.76
C GLN A 165 -12.19 1.57 0.21
N ALA A 166 -11.31 0.57 0.33
CA ALA A 166 -11.62 -0.80 -0.10
C ALA A 166 -12.80 -1.42 0.65
N LEU A 167 -12.92 -1.15 1.96
CA LEU A 167 -14.05 -1.58 2.79
C LEU A 167 -15.37 -0.91 2.38
N LEU A 168 -15.34 0.40 2.12
CA LEU A 168 -16.54 1.14 1.71
C LEU A 168 -17.08 0.67 0.36
N GLU A 169 -16.20 0.31 -0.58
CA GLU A 169 -16.58 -0.20 -1.90
C GLU A 169 -17.25 -1.58 -1.87
N ILE A 170 -17.04 -2.35 -0.80
CA ILE A 170 -17.77 -3.60 -0.55
C ILE A 170 -18.88 -3.42 0.51
N ASN A 171 -19.36 -2.19 0.67
CA ASN A 171 -20.47 -1.82 1.56
C ASN A 171 -20.25 -2.10 3.05
N VAL A 172 -19.00 -2.19 3.52
CA VAL A 172 -18.71 -2.30 4.96
C VAL A 172 -18.76 -0.90 5.60
N PRO A 173 -19.60 -0.68 6.64
CA PRO A 173 -19.76 0.63 7.26
C PRO A 173 -18.62 0.95 8.25
N ALA A 174 -17.38 0.85 7.80
CA ALA A 174 -16.19 1.12 8.62
C ALA A 174 -16.01 2.62 8.94
N VAL A 175 -15.37 2.91 10.08
CA VAL A 175 -15.03 4.27 10.53
C VAL A 175 -13.52 4.45 10.62
N ARG A 176 -13.02 5.66 10.34
CA ARG A 176 -11.58 5.97 10.38
C ARG A 176 -11.20 6.71 11.66
N ALA A 177 -10.27 6.15 12.43
CA ALA A 177 -9.71 6.80 13.62
C ALA A 177 -8.34 7.43 13.33
N GLY A 178 -8.29 8.75 13.16
CA GLY A 178 -7.06 9.47 12.89
C GLY A 178 -7.27 10.99 12.93
N ARG A 179 -6.18 11.75 12.83
CA ARG A 179 -6.26 13.21 12.75
C ARG A 179 -6.81 13.60 11.37
N PRO A 180 -7.88 14.43 11.28
CA PRO A 180 -8.47 14.79 9.99
C PRO A 180 -7.48 15.36 8.98
N ALA A 181 -6.47 16.12 9.44
CA ALA A 181 -5.42 16.69 8.58
C ALA A 181 -4.48 15.65 7.95
N SER A 182 -4.51 14.41 8.43
CA SER A 182 -3.66 13.30 7.96
C SER A 182 -4.44 12.24 7.20
N VAL A 183 -5.71 12.52 6.86
CA VAL A 183 -6.62 11.61 6.18
C VAL A 183 -6.91 12.14 4.78
N SER A 184 -6.90 11.25 3.79
CA SER A 184 -7.24 11.56 2.40
C SER A 184 -8.64 12.18 2.30
N PRO A 185 -8.84 13.23 1.46
CA PRO A 185 -10.14 13.86 1.26
C PRO A 185 -11.26 12.88 0.89
N SER A 186 -10.94 11.81 0.15
CA SER A 186 -11.90 10.80 -0.30
C SER A 186 -12.61 10.08 0.85
N VAL A 187 -11.92 9.89 1.98
CA VAL A 187 -12.43 9.14 3.14
C VAL A 187 -12.60 9.99 4.39
N GLN A 188 -12.29 11.30 4.33
CA GLN A 188 -12.36 12.21 5.47
C GLN A 188 -13.76 12.26 6.11
N HIS A 189 -14.81 12.14 5.30
CA HIS A 189 -16.20 12.12 5.74
C HIS A 189 -16.59 10.91 6.60
N ARG A 190 -15.75 9.86 6.62
CA ARG A 190 -15.91 8.65 7.43
C ARG A 190 -15.03 8.64 8.68
N THR A 191 -14.34 9.73 8.97
CA THR A 191 -13.56 9.84 10.22
C THR A 191 -14.49 9.97 11.42
N ILE A 192 -14.07 9.43 12.57
CA ILE A 192 -14.84 9.51 13.83
C ILE A 192 -15.17 10.98 14.15
N ALA A 193 -14.20 11.88 13.99
CA ALA A 193 -14.40 13.30 14.21
C ALA A 193 -15.47 13.89 13.27
N ALA A 194 -15.39 13.62 11.96
CA ALA A 194 -16.36 14.13 10.99
C ALA A 194 -17.77 13.57 11.23
N LEU A 195 -17.88 12.30 11.66
CA LEU A 195 -19.15 11.69 12.00
C LEU A 195 -19.74 12.30 13.28
N ALA A 196 -18.92 12.52 14.32
CA ALA A 196 -19.34 13.18 15.56
C ALA A 196 -19.79 14.63 15.29
N GLU A 197 -19.08 15.36 14.44
CA GLU A 197 -19.42 16.74 14.05
C GLU A 197 -20.77 16.87 13.36
N ARG A 198 -21.28 15.81 12.74
CA ARG A 198 -22.59 15.77 12.08
C ARG A 198 -23.73 15.43 13.04
N MET A 199 -23.44 15.05 14.27
CA MET A 199 -24.48 14.65 15.23
C MET A 199 -25.29 15.86 15.71
N PRO A 200 -26.63 15.79 15.73
CA PRO A 200 -27.47 16.95 16.05
C PRO A 200 -27.21 17.60 17.42
N HIS A 201 -26.80 16.82 18.42
CA HIS A 201 -26.49 17.33 19.75
C HIS A 201 -25.13 18.06 19.79
N VAL A 202 -24.12 17.55 19.07
CA VAL A 202 -22.80 18.20 18.92
C VAL A 202 -22.92 19.52 18.16
N VAL A 203 -23.71 19.55 17.08
CA VAL A 203 -23.97 20.77 16.31
C VAL A 203 -24.60 21.85 17.18
N ARG A 204 -25.66 21.51 17.94
CA ARG A 204 -26.32 22.43 18.87
C ARG A 204 -25.37 22.97 19.94
N SER A 205 -24.59 22.08 20.57
CA SER A 205 -23.64 22.48 21.60
C SER A 205 -22.54 23.42 21.06
N ARG A 206 -22.05 23.18 19.84
CA ARG A 206 -21.10 24.08 19.17
C ARG A 206 -21.69 25.44 18.82
N GLN A 207 -22.94 25.49 18.36
CA GLN A 207 -23.62 26.76 18.07
C GLN A 207 -23.76 27.61 19.33
N GLN A 208 -24.10 26.99 20.47
CA GLN A 208 -24.16 27.67 21.75
C GLN A 208 -22.79 28.18 22.20
N ALA A 209 -21.72 27.38 22.05
CA ALA A 209 -20.35 27.79 22.37
C ALA A 209 -19.83 28.94 21.48
N GLY A 210 -20.29 29.01 20.23
CA GLY A 210 -19.97 30.08 19.28
C GLY A 210 -20.83 31.32 19.39
N ASN A 211 -21.84 31.34 20.29
CA ASN A 211 -22.74 32.47 20.43
C ASN A 211 -22.05 33.64 21.15
N VAL A 212 -21.74 34.69 20.39
CA VAL A 212 -21.06 35.90 20.87
C VAL A 212 -21.94 36.79 21.74
N THR A 213 -23.26 36.55 21.81
CA THR A 213 -24.18 37.33 22.66
C THR A 213 -24.20 36.86 24.11
N LEU A 214 -23.56 35.72 24.42
CA LEU A 214 -23.47 35.19 25.78
C LEU A 214 -22.42 35.95 26.59
N ASP A 215 -22.65 36.08 27.90
CA ASP A 215 -21.63 36.56 28.81
C ASP A 215 -20.42 35.60 28.86
N GLU A 216 -19.29 36.10 29.37
CA GLU A 216 -18.04 35.35 29.34
C GLU A 216 -18.09 34.03 30.12
N GLN A 217 -18.77 33.98 31.26
CA GLN A 217 -18.86 32.77 32.08
C GLN A 217 -19.72 31.71 31.39
N THR A 218 -20.91 32.11 30.90
CA THR A 218 -21.80 31.20 30.18
C THR A 218 -21.15 30.68 28.90
N ARG A 219 -20.40 31.53 28.18
CA ARG A 219 -19.65 31.14 26.99
C ARG A 219 -18.54 30.14 27.32
N GLN A 220 -17.81 30.32 28.42
CA GLN A 220 -16.79 29.36 28.85
C GLN A 220 -17.40 27.99 29.20
N SER A 221 -18.53 27.97 29.92
CA SER A 221 -19.26 26.72 30.20
C SER A 221 -19.73 26.04 28.91
N ALA A 222 -20.32 26.79 27.98
CA ALA A 222 -20.78 26.24 26.70
C ALA A 222 -19.62 25.66 25.86
N VAL A 223 -18.43 26.27 25.90
CA VAL A 223 -17.22 25.72 25.26
C VAL A 223 -16.78 24.41 25.90
N TYR A 224 -16.85 24.31 27.23
CA TYR A 224 -16.56 23.07 27.95
C TYR A 224 -17.57 21.97 27.60
N ASP A 225 -18.86 22.29 27.63
CA ASP A 225 -19.94 21.37 27.29
C ASP A 225 -19.82 20.88 25.83
N ALA A 226 -19.47 21.77 24.89
CA ALA A 226 -19.24 21.40 23.50
C ALA A 226 -18.05 20.45 23.32
N LYS A 227 -16.97 20.64 24.09
CA LYS A 227 -15.82 19.71 24.09
C LYS A 227 -16.20 18.35 24.65
N ARG A 228 -16.94 18.33 25.77
CA ARG A 228 -17.42 17.09 26.39
C ARG A 228 -18.36 16.34 25.45
N CYS A 229 -19.38 17.02 24.93
CA CYS A 229 -20.34 16.50 23.97
C CYS A 229 -19.67 15.91 22.73
N MET A 230 -18.63 16.56 22.21
CA MET A 230 -17.82 16.05 21.10
C MET A 230 -17.07 14.75 21.48
N ASN A 231 -16.51 14.66 22.68
CA ASN A 231 -15.81 13.47 23.14
C ASN A 231 -16.78 12.30 23.36
N ASP A 232 -17.92 12.56 24.00
CA ASP A 232 -18.97 11.55 24.22
C ASP A 232 -19.46 10.99 22.87
N ALA A 233 -19.69 11.85 21.88
CA ALA A 233 -20.07 11.44 20.52
C ALA A 233 -18.99 10.57 19.85
N LYS A 234 -17.70 10.91 20.01
CA LYS A 234 -16.60 10.09 19.48
C LYS A 234 -16.55 8.72 20.14
N ASN A 235 -16.66 8.66 21.48
CA ASN A 235 -16.64 7.41 22.23
C ASN A 235 -17.80 6.51 21.81
N MET A 236 -19.01 7.07 21.71
CA MET A 236 -20.19 6.34 21.22
C MET A 236 -20.00 5.77 19.80
N ILE A 237 -19.38 6.53 18.89
CA ILE A 237 -19.07 6.01 17.54
C ILE A 237 -18.07 4.86 17.62
N VAL A 238 -17.02 4.97 18.45
CA VAL A 238 -16.03 3.90 18.58
C VAL A 238 -16.62 2.66 19.23
N GLU A 239 -17.57 2.79 20.14
CA GLU A 239 -18.23 1.67 20.83
C GLU A 239 -19.28 0.97 19.95
N SER A 240 -19.95 1.71 19.06
CA SER A 240 -20.98 1.17 18.16
C SER A 240 -20.47 0.72 16.79
N ALA A 241 -19.29 1.19 16.36
CA ALA A 241 -18.76 0.86 15.05
C ALA A 241 -18.35 -0.62 14.94
N SER A 242 -18.77 -1.27 13.85
CA SER A 242 -18.41 -2.66 13.61
C SER A 242 -16.95 -2.84 13.20
N VAL A 243 -16.43 -1.85 12.46
CA VAL A 243 -15.04 -1.82 12.01
C VAL A 243 -14.43 -0.45 12.27
N VAL A 244 -13.31 -0.44 12.99
CA VAL A 244 -12.49 0.75 13.18
C VAL A 244 -11.18 0.59 12.41
N VAL A 245 -10.90 1.52 11.50
CA VAL A 245 -9.68 1.53 10.67
C VAL A 245 -8.71 2.60 11.17
N THR A 246 -7.48 2.21 11.48
CA THR A 246 -6.45 3.12 12.01
C THR A 246 -5.02 2.64 11.75
N SER A 247 -4.03 3.42 12.18
CA SER A 247 -2.64 2.94 12.26
C SER A 247 -2.42 2.19 13.57
N CYS A 248 -1.40 1.33 13.66
CA CYS A 248 -1.11 0.60 14.90
C CYS A 248 -0.92 1.54 16.11
N ILE A 249 -0.22 2.66 15.92
CA ILE A 249 -0.02 3.68 16.96
C ILE A 249 -1.34 4.40 17.27
N GLY A 250 -2.16 4.68 16.24
CA GLY A 250 -3.48 5.30 16.41
C GLY A 250 -4.44 4.42 17.21
N ALA A 251 -4.38 3.10 17.04
CA ALA A 251 -5.16 2.15 17.83
C ALA A 251 -4.81 2.23 19.33
N GLN A 252 -3.52 2.30 19.66
CA GLN A 252 -3.10 2.44 21.06
C GLN A 252 -3.63 3.72 21.69
N GLN A 253 -3.54 4.86 20.99
CA GLN A 253 -4.05 6.15 21.48
C GLN A 253 -5.58 6.17 21.64
N LEU A 254 -6.30 5.59 20.68
CA LEU A 254 -7.76 5.54 20.68
C LEU A 254 -8.31 4.69 21.83
N LEU A 255 -7.70 3.53 22.05
CA LEU A 255 -8.21 2.55 23.01
C LEU A 255 -7.69 2.80 24.43
N SER A 256 -6.65 3.60 24.61
CA SER A 256 -6.27 4.08 25.94
C SER A 256 -7.24 5.14 26.46
N SER A 257 -7.68 6.08 25.61
CA SER A 257 -8.60 7.14 26.06
C SER A 257 -9.96 6.61 26.50
N ILE A 258 -10.45 5.53 25.88
CA ILE A 258 -11.70 4.88 26.29
C ILE A 258 -11.58 4.21 27.68
N LYS A 259 -10.38 3.79 28.06
CA LYS A 259 -10.15 3.11 29.35
C LYS A 259 -10.07 4.07 30.52
N ASP A 260 -9.57 5.29 30.32
CA ASP A 260 -9.45 6.29 31.39
C ASP A 260 -10.82 6.83 31.84
N ASP A 261 -11.85 6.75 30.98
CA ASP A 261 -13.23 7.19 31.29
C ASP A 261 -14.06 6.12 32.04
N ALA A 262 -13.64 4.84 32.00
CA ALA A 262 -14.28 3.76 32.73
C ALA A 262 -13.77 3.74 34.18
N LYS A 263 -14.64 4.08 35.14
CA LYS A 263 -14.31 4.01 36.58
C LYS A 263 -13.74 2.63 36.94
N GLU A 264 -12.67 2.61 37.72
CA GLU A 264 -11.87 1.41 38.08
C GLU A 264 -12.65 0.26 38.73
N ASP A 265 -13.89 0.47 39.19
CA ASP A 265 -14.63 -0.49 40.01
C ASP A 265 -15.36 -1.61 39.24
N ASP A 266 -15.54 -1.53 37.92
CA ASP A 266 -16.18 -2.61 37.14
C ASP A 266 -15.17 -3.63 36.60
N VAL A 267 -14.71 -4.51 37.49
CA VAL A 267 -13.81 -5.64 37.22
C VAL A 267 -14.33 -6.58 36.11
N ALA A 268 -15.64 -6.58 35.84
CA ALA A 268 -16.26 -7.35 34.75
C ALA A 268 -16.01 -6.73 33.36
N THR A 269 -16.09 -5.40 33.23
CA THR A 269 -15.86 -4.64 31.98
C THR A 269 -14.38 -4.66 31.58
N LEU A 270 -13.49 -4.82 32.56
CA LEU A 270 -12.05 -4.97 32.37
C LEU A 270 -11.61 -6.34 31.81
N LYS A 271 -12.49 -7.34 31.64
CA LYS A 271 -12.13 -8.67 31.09
C LYS A 271 -12.58 -8.92 29.66
N SER A 272 -13.52 -8.15 29.11
CA SER A 272 -13.97 -8.33 27.73
C SER A 272 -12.94 -7.79 26.73
N SER A 273 -12.83 -8.47 25.58
CA SER A 273 -12.02 -8.00 24.46
C SER A 273 -12.76 -6.85 23.77
N ILE A 274 -12.08 -5.73 23.54
CA ILE A 274 -12.69 -4.54 22.90
C ILE A 274 -12.83 -4.77 21.40
N PHE A 275 -11.81 -5.40 20.81
CA PHE A 275 -11.75 -5.83 19.42
C PHE A 275 -11.10 -7.23 19.36
N PRO A 276 -11.89 -8.32 19.42
CA PRO A 276 -11.37 -9.69 19.46
C PRO A 276 -10.62 -10.10 18.20
N ILE A 277 -10.96 -9.49 17.05
CA ILE A 277 -10.31 -9.73 15.77
C ILE A 277 -9.52 -8.49 15.37
N VAL A 278 -8.22 -8.66 15.13
CA VAL A 278 -7.36 -7.62 14.57
C VAL A 278 -6.85 -8.05 13.20
N VAL A 279 -7.10 -7.21 12.20
CA VAL A 279 -6.57 -7.40 10.83
C VAL A 279 -5.51 -6.33 10.57
N LEU A 280 -4.28 -6.75 10.28
CA LEU A 280 -3.17 -5.87 9.94
C LEU A 280 -2.92 -5.90 8.44
N ASP A 281 -3.18 -4.81 7.73
CA ASP A 281 -2.74 -4.64 6.33
C ASP A 281 -1.34 -3.98 6.27
N GLU A 282 -0.61 -4.23 5.19
CA GLU A 282 0.81 -3.84 5.02
C GLU A 282 1.70 -4.32 6.19
N ALA A 283 1.48 -5.57 6.63
CA ALA A 283 2.16 -6.16 7.79
C ALA A 283 3.70 -6.18 7.65
N ALA A 284 4.20 -6.37 6.42
CA ALA A 284 5.64 -6.38 6.13
C ALA A 284 6.35 -5.04 6.36
N GLN A 285 5.61 -3.92 6.45
CA GLN A 285 6.15 -2.59 6.74
C GLN A 285 5.93 -2.14 8.19
N THR A 286 5.22 -2.94 8.98
CA THR A 286 4.88 -2.59 10.36
C THR A 286 6.03 -3.00 11.27
N THR A 287 6.51 -2.08 12.12
CA THR A 287 7.46 -2.45 13.17
C THR A 287 6.77 -3.27 14.24
N GLU A 288 7.49 -4.22 14.81
CA GLU A 288 6.94 -5.09 15.83
C GLU A 288 6.40 -4.38 17.08
N PRO A 289 7.09 -3.38 17.66
CA PRO A 289 6.55 -2.62 18.79
C PRO A 289 5.22 -1.94 18.47
N ALA A 290 5.04 -1.46 17.22
CA ALA A 290 3.80 -0.81 16.82
C ALA A 290 2.64 -1.81 16.84
N LEU A 291 2.81 -2.99 16.25
CA LEU A 291 1.77 -4.02 16.26
C LEU A 291 1.42 -4.47 17.68
N ILE A 292 2.41 -4.80 18.51
CA ILE A 292 2.18 -5.25 19.88
C ILE A 292 1.36 -4.22 20.67
N SER A 293 1.66 -2.93 20.49
CA SER A 293 0.91 -1.86 21.14
C SER A 293 -0.59 -1.88 20.79
N ALA A 294 -0.92 -2.14 19.51
CA ALA A 294 -2.29 -2.26 19.04
C ALA A 294 -2.99 -3.52 19.58
N LEU A 295 -2.32 -4.67 19.54
CA LEU A 295 -2.88 -5.96 20.00
C LEU A 295 -3.21 -5.93 21.50
N VAL A 296 -2.34 -5.35 22.33
CA VAL A 296 -2.56 -5.21 23.78
C VAL A 296 -3.71 -4.24 24.05
N ALA A 297 -3.77 -3.12 23.33
CA ALA A 297 -4.82 -2.14 23.50
C ALA A 297 -6.20 -2.72 23.14
N ALA A 298 -6.27 -3.48 22.03
CA ALA A 298 -7.45 -4.19 21.53
C ALA A 298 -7.87 -5.39 22.38
N ARG A 299 -6.94 -5.97 23.16
CA ARG A 299 -7.06 -7.30 23.77
C ARG A 299 -7.40 -8.36 22.72
N ALA A 300 -6.62 -8.34 21.63
CA ALA A 300 -6.83 -9.19 20.47
C ALA A 300 -6.81 -10.67 20.84
N ARG A 301 -7.81 -11.42 20.35
CA ARG A 301 -7.87 -12.88 20.49
C ARG A 301 -7.33 -13.55 19.24
N GLN A 302 -7.74 -13.09 18.06
CA GLN A 302 -7.32 -13.55 16.73
C GLN A 302 -6.62 -12.42 15.97
N VAL A 303 -5.54 -12.76 15.25
CA VAL A 303 -4.75 -11.80 14.47
C VAL A 303 -4.52 -12.32 13.06
N ILE A 304 -4.82 -11.50 12.07
CA ILE A 304 -4.63 -11.82 10.66
C ILE A 304 -3.75 -10.75 10.04
N MET A 305 -2.61 -11.15 9.49
CA MET A 305 -1.64 -10.25 8.88
C MET A 305 -1.66 -10.39 7.36
N VAL A 306 -1.85 -9.29 6.65
CA VAL A 306 -1.80 -9.21 5.20
C VAL A 306 -0.62 -8.34 4.82
N GLY A 307 0.28 -8.85 3.96
CA GLY A 307 1.49 -8.12 3.60
C GLY A 307 2.30 -8.77 2.49
N ASP A 308 3.51 -8.26 2.26
CA ASP A 308 4.47 -8.90 1.35
C ASP A 308 5.90 -8.66 1.84
N THR A 309 6.48 -9.68 2.49
CA THR A 309 7.85 -9.64 3.03
C THR A 309 8.92 -9.53 1.94
N ARG A 310 8.53 -9.59 0.66
CA ARG A 310 9.41 -9.36 -0.49
C ARG A 310 9.25 -7.97 -1.13
N GLN A 311 8.46 -7.11 -0.51
CA GLN A 311 8.43 -5.64 -0.72
C GLN A 311 9.12 -4.93 0.44
N LEU A 312 8.86 -3.63 0.65
CA LEU A 312 9.63 -2.84 1.61
C LEU A 312 9.45 -3.34 3.05
N PRO A 313 10.55 -3.42 3.83
CA PRO A 313 10.50 -3.67 5.26
C PRO A 313 10.04 -2.42 6.04
N PRO A 314 9.93 -2.50 7.37
CA PRO A 314 9.72 -1.31 8.20
C PRO A 314 10.89 -0.32 8.07
N THR A 315 10.55 0.97 7.98
CA THR A 315 11.56 2.04 7.88
C THR A 315 12.11 2.40 9.25
N VAL A 316 13.41 2.20 9.46
CA VAL A 316 14.13 2.57 10.69
C VAL A 316 15.16 3.65 10.37
N THR A 317 14.96 4.86 10.90
CA THR A 317 15.80 6.04 10.60
C THR A 317 17.06 6.13 11.46
N SER A 318 17.21 5.29 12.49
CA SER A 318 18.40 5.26 13.34
C SER A 318 19.65 4.95 12.52
N GLN A 319 20.76 5.61 12.83
CA GLN A 319 22.06 5.31 12.21
C GLN A 319 22.66 4.00 12.73
N ASP A 320 22.25 3.59 13.94
CA ASP A 320 22.67 2.35 14.58
C ASP A 320 22.32 1.15 13.68
N VAL A 321 23.35 0.38 13.34
CA VAL A 321 23.25 -0.77 12.44
C VAL A 321 22.47 -1.91 13.09
N GLU A 322 22.65 -2.14 14.39
CA GLU A 322 22.04 -3.24 15.11
C GLU A 322 20.55 -3.00 15.34
N LEU A 323 20.18 -1.76 15.70
CA LEU A 323 18.78 -1.36 15.78
C LEU A 323 18.07 -1.46 14.43
N ARG A 324 18.75 -1.12 13.32
CA ARG A 324 18.16 -1.29 11.98
C ARG A 324 17.98 -2.74 11.59
N LYS A 325 18.93 -3.61 11.93
CA LYS A 325 18.82 -5.05 11.66
C LYS A 325 17.69 -5.71 12.46
N THR A 326 17.45 -5.24 13.69
CA THR A 326 16.42 -5.79 14.57
C THR A 326 15.04 -5.20 14.27
N LEU A 327 14.87 -3.89 14.37
CA LEU A 327 13.58 -3.21 14.14
C LEU A 327 13.16 -3.17 12.67
N GLY A 328 14.10 -3.42 11.74
CA GLY A 328 13.84 -3.51 10.31
C GLY A 328 13.35 -4.88 9.85
N VAL A 329 13.18 -5.84 10.76
CA VAL A 329 12.47 -7.10 10.50
C VAL A 329 11.04 -6.94 10.97
N SER A 330 10.09 -7.12 10.04
CA SER A 330 8.67 -7.05 10.40
C SER A 330 8.21 -8.27 11.21
N PRO A 331 7.13 -8.15 12.01
CA PRO A 331 6.49 -9.29 12.65
C PRO A 331 6.19 -10.42 11.67
N MET A 332 5.67 -10.09 10.49
CA MET A 332 5.34 -11.07 9.46
C MET A 332 6.59 -11.83 9.00
N GLU A 333 7.68 -11.13 8.67
CA GLU A 333 8.94 -11.75 8.24
C GLU A 333 9.55 -12.63 9.34
N ARG A 334 9.51 -12.16 10.58
CA ARG A 334 10.02 -12.93 11.71
C ARG A 334 9.21 -14.20 11.96
N LEU A 335 7.88 -14.14 11.90
CA LEU A 335 7.01 -15.31 12.09
C LEU A 335 7.25 -16.37 11.00
N LEU A 336 7.43 -15.94 9.75
CA LEU A 336 7.81 -16.84 8.65
C LEU A 336 9.15 -17.52 8.92
N ASN A 337 10.15 -16.76 9.36
CA ASN A 337 11.47 -17.30 9.69
C ASN A 337 11.43 -18.28 10.88
N ASN A 338 10.39 -18.23 11.71
CA ASN A 338 10.15 -19.16 12.81
C ASN A 338 9.24 -20.34 12.42
N GLY A 339 8.85 -20.48 11.16
CA GLY A 339 8.09 -21.64 10.67
C GLY A 339 6.56 -21.52 10.77
N ILE A 340 6.02 -20.32 10.96
CA ILE A 340 4.58 -20.08 10.77
C ILE A 340 4.27 -20.03 9.28
N ASP A 341 3.30 -20.83 8.83
CA ASP A 341 2.90 -20.89 7.44
C ASP A 341 2.23 -19.59 6.94
N GLU A 342 2.40 -19.29 5.66
CA GLU A 342 1.65 -18.25 4.94
C GLU A 342 0.78 -18.82 3.82
N PHE A 343 -0.36 -18.18 3.60
CA PHE A 343 -1.12 -18.33 2.37
C PHE A 343 -0.64 -17.28 1.36
N VAL A 344 -0.25 -17.70 0.15
CA VAL A 344 0.23 -16.79 -0.89
C VAL A 344 -0.84 -16.58 -1.96
N LEU A 345 -1.28 -15.33 -2.15
CA LEU A 345 -2.17 -14.96 -3.26
C LEU A 345 -1.45 -15.15 -4.61
N THR A 346 -2.10 -15.80 -5.57
CA THR A 346 -1.44 -16.26 -6.81
C THR A 346 -1.86 -15.49 -8.06
N VAL A 347 -3.04 -14.85 -8.05
CA VAL A 347 -3.58 -14.14 -9.21
C VAL A 347 -3.28 -12.65 -9.10
N GLN A 348 -2.52 -12.11 -10.05
CA GLN A 348 -2.17 -10.68 -10.12
C GLN A 348 -2.97 -9.95 -11.21
N TYR A 349 -3.35 -8.70 -10.95
CA TYR A 349 -4.19 -7.84 -11.80
C TYR A 349 -3.52 -6.52 -12.21
N ARG A 350 -2.40 -6.15 -11.56
CA ARG A 350 -1.77 -4.84 -11.74
C ARG A 350 -0.97 -4.75 -13.01
N MET A 351 -0.05 -5.70 -13.18
CA MET A 351 0.73 -5.80 -14.40
C MET A 351 -0.16 -6.56 -15.37
N PRO A 352 -0.54 -5.98 -16.52
CA PRO A 352 -1.33 -6.72 -17.48
C PRO A 352 -0.62 -8.02 -17.78
N ARG A 353 -1.39 -9.08 -18.05
CA ARG A 353 -0.82 -10.31 -18.56
C ARG A 353 0.14 -10.03 -19.71
N ALA A 354 -0.01 -8.95 -20.49
CA ALA A 354 0.94 -8.49 -21.51
C ALA A 354 2.40 -8.28 -21.09
N LEU A 355 2.71 -7.79 -19.88
CA LEU A 355 4.10 -7.70 -19.37
C LEU A 355 4.67 -9.07 -18.94
N LEU A 356 3.83 -10.12 -18.95
CA LEU A 356 4.17 -11.50 -18.60
C LEU A 356 3.81 -12.51 -19.73
N LYS A 357 3.06 -12.07 -20.75
CA LYS A 357 2.35 -12.75 -21.86
C LYS A 357 1.75 -11.70 -22.83
N ASN A 358 2.59 -11.02 -23.59
CA ASN A 358 2.48 -10.50 -24.98
C ASN A 358 1.21 -9.80 -25.55
N ASN A 359 0.19 -9.35 -24.81
CA ASN A 359 -1.11 -8.95 -25.44
C ASN A 359 -1.55 -7.47 -25.40
N LEU A 360 -0.72 -6.51 -24.96
CA LEU A 360 -1.04 -5.07 -25.03
C LEU A 360 0.08 -4.32 -25.75
N PRO A 361 -0.25 -3.46 -26.72
CA PRO A 361 0.75 -2.68 -27.43
C PRO A 361 1.41 -1.67 -26.48
N SER A 362 2.71 -1.48 -26.66
CA SER A 362 3.47 -0.50 -25.90
C SER A 362 2.97 0.93 -26.18
N PRO A 363 2.97 1.84 -25.17
CA PRO A 363 2.51 3.22 -25.36
C PRO A 363 3.25 3.98 -26.46
N LYS A 364 2.55 4.80 -27.25
CA LYS A 364 3.17 5.64 -28.30
C LYS A 364 4.08 6.73 -27.72
N GLY A 365 4.94 7.27 -28.58
CA GLY A 365 5.85 8.38 -28.25
C GLY A 365 7.16 7.97 -27.59
N PHE A 366 7.44 6.67 -27.51
CA PHE A 366 8.76 6.13 -27.16
C PHE A 366 9.13 5.02 -28.15
N PRO A 367 10.38 4.97 -28.66
CA PRO A 367 10.82 3.92 -29.58
C PRO A 367 11.07 2.62 -28.81
N TRP A 368 10.00 1.90 -28.49
CA TRP A 368 10.10 0.62 -27.81
C TRP A 368 10.91 -0.37 -28.66
N PRO A 369 11.96 -1.01 -28.13
CA PRO A 369 12.74 -2.01 -28.88
C PRO A 369 11.92 -3.22 -29.34
N SER A 370 10.87 -3.54 -28.58
CA SER A 370 9.97 -4.66 -28.83
C SER A 370 8.49 -4.24 -28.71
N PRO A 371 7.99 -3.35 -29.59
CA PRO A 371 6.73 -2.61 -29.41
C PRO A 371 5.47 -3.50 -29.39
N ASN A 372 5.55 -4.67 -30.04
CA ASN A 372 4.44 -5.64 -30.15
C ASN A 372 4.65 -6.90 -29.30
N LYS A 373 5.72 -6.96 -28.50
CA LYS A 373 6.07 -8.15 -27.72
C LYS A 373 6.13 -7.85 -26.23
N GLU A 374 6.83 -6.78 -25.85
CA GLU A 374 7.15 -6.49 -24.46
C GLU A 374 7.10 -4.98 -24.21
N PRO A 375 6.17 -4.49 -23.37
CA PRO A 375 6.14 -3.08 -22.93
C PRO A 375 7.22 -2.76 -21.87
N LEU A 376 8.44 -3.22 -22.14
CA LEU A 376 9.62 -3.07 -21.30
C LEU A 376 10.77 -2.55 -22.15
N ALA A 377 11.46 -1.51 -21.65
CA ALA A 377 12.68 -1.01 -22.23
C ALA A 377 13.73 -0.73 -21.15
N PHE A 378 14.97 -1.13 -21.40
CA PHE A 378 16.14 -0.67 -20.67
C PHE A 378 16.93 0.27 -21.58
N LEU A 379 16.93 1.56 -21.26
CA LEU A 379 17.67 2.59 -21.97
C LEU A 379 19.03 2.81 -21.28
N GLU A 380 20.10 2.49 -21.99
CA GLU A 380 21.46 2.63 -21.51
C GLU A 380 21.85 4.11 -21.50
N VAL A 381 21.97 4.66 -20.28
CA VAL A 381 22.42 6.04 -20.05
C VAL A 381 23.48 6.00 -18.97
N GLY A 382 24.73 6.18 -19.37
CA GLY A 382 25.86 6.14 -18.47
C GLY A 382 27.11 5.61 -19.14
N ASN A 383 28.25 6.20 -18.80
CA ASN A 383 29.58 5.69 -19.15
C ASN A 383 30.47 5.47 -17.91
N GLY A 384 29.87 5.36 -16.72
CA GLY A 384 30.58 5.19 -15.46
C GLY A 384 31.03 6.49 -14.78
N CYS A 385 30.65 7.69 -15.23
CA CYS A 385 31.03 8.94 -14.56
C CYS A 385 29.97 10.07 -14.54
N ASP A 386 28.72 9.78 -14.88
CA ASP A 386 27.68 10.82 -15.02
C ASP A 386 26.96 11.20 -13.70
N GLU A 387 27.27 10.51 -12.59
CA GLU A 387 26.64 10.80 -11.30
C GLU A 387 27.30 11.97 -10.56
N VAL A 388 26.48 12.80 -9.92
CA VAL A 388 26.89 13.90 -9.04
C VAL A 388 26.64 13.52 -7.58
N ALA A 389 27.70 13.59 -6.76
CA ALA A 389 27.63 13.43 -5.32
C ALA A 389 27.35 14.77 -4.62
N HIS A 390 26.39 14.80 -3.71
CA HIS A 390 26.03 16.01 -2.96
C HIS A 390 26.58 15.97 -1.54
N ASN A 391 27.40 16.97 -1.18
CA ASN A 391 28.12 17.04 0.11
C ASN A 391 27.18 17.22 1.33
N PHE A 392 26.05 17.90 1.18
CA PHE A 392 25.06 18.08 2.24
C PHE A 392 23.87 17.14 2.04
N GLY A 393 23.72 16.15 2.93
CA GLY A 393 22.60 15.21 2.96
C GLY A 393 22.82 13.88 2.20
N GLY A 394 24.04 13.59 1.74
CA GLY A 394 24.44 12.24 1.26
C GLY A 394 23.69 11.73 0.01
N GLY A 395 23.13 12.63 -0.81
CA GLY A 395 22.34 12.27 -1.99
C GLY A 395 23.16 12.14 -3.28
N ARG A 396 22.62 11.41 -4.25
CA ARG A 396 23.15 11.29 -5.62
C ARG A 396 22.12 11.84 -6.62
N SER A 397 22.59 12.40 -7.72
CA SER A 397 21.78 12.77 -8.88
C SER A 397 22.53 12.50 -10.17
N ASN A 398 21.82 12.37 -11.29
CA ASN A 398 22.39 12.16 -12.61
C ASN A 398 21.64 13.09 -13.60
N PRO A 399 22.23 14.25 -13.94
CA PRO A 399 21.62 15.23 -14.85
C PRO A 399 21.41 14.68 -16.27
N THR A 400 22.29 13.77 -16.74
CA THR A 400 22.18 13.14 -18.05
C THR A 400 20.91 12.30 -18.14
N GLU A 401 20.66 11.44 -17.15
CA GLU A 401 19.39 10.69 -17.06
C GLU A 401 18.17 11.62 -17.03
N VAL A 402 18.24 12.72 -16.26
CA VAL A 402 17.12 13.68 -16.15
C VAL A 402 16.77 14.28 -17.51
N LYS A 403 17.79 14.74 -18.25
CA LYS A 403 17.59 15.35 -19.57
C LYS A 403 16.93 14.39 -20.55
N VAL A 404 17.42 13.15 -20.61
CA VAL A 404 16.87 12.09 -21.48
C VAL A 404 15.43 11.75 -21.09
N ILE A 405 15.14 11.61 -19.79
CA ILE A 405 13.80 11.26 -19.32
C ILE A 405 12.78 12.38 -19.60
N ILE A 406 13.17 13.65 -19.45
CA ILE A 406 12.29 14.79 -19.78
C ILE A 406 11.99 14.86 -21.28
N ASP A 407 12.95 14.50 -22.12
CA ASP A 407 12.72 14.35 -23.56
C ASP A 407 11.72 13.24 -23.87
N ILE A 408 11.90 12.04 -23.29
CA ILE A 408 10.96 10.91 -23.41
C ILE A 408 9.54 11.32 -23.00
N ILE A 409 9.39 11.96 -21.84
CA ILE A 409 8.09 12.41 -21.34
C ILE A 409 7.44 13.39 -22.31
N GLY A 410 8.22 14.34 -22.85
CA GLY A 410 7.74 15.27 -23.87
C GLY A 410 7.15 14.55 -25.08
N LYS A 411 7.86 13.55 -25.61
CA LYS A 411 7.41 12.77 -26.78
C LYS A 411 6.17 11.91 -26.48
N VAL A 412 6.14 11.23 -25.33
CA VAL A 412 4.99 10.42 -24.89
C VAL A 412 3.73 11.28 -24.74
N ILE A 413 3.85 12.46 -24.14
CA ILE A 413 2.72 13.38 -23.98
C ILE A 413 2.27 13.92 -25.35
N THR A 414 3.20 14.29 -26.24
CA THR A 414 2.88 14.78 -27.59
C THR A 414 2.18 13.72 -28.44
N ALA A 415 2.53 12.44 -28.26
CA ALA A 415 1.84 11.34 -28.94
C ALA A 415 0.37 11.16 -28.50
N GLY A 416 -0.04 11.78 -27.38
CA GLY A 416 -1.43 11.94 -26.97
C GLY A 416 -2.10 10.71 -26.37
N GLU A 417 -1.42 9.56 -26.29
CA GLU A 417 -2.00 8.32 -25.76
C GLU A 417 -2.01 8.24 -24.23
N ILE A 418 -0.96 8.77 -23.59
CA ILE A 418 -0.82 8.78 -22.12
C ILE A 418 -0.76 10.23 -21.64
N HIS A 419 -1.60 10.56 -20.66
CA HIS A 419 -1.62 11.90 -20.06
C HIS A 419 -0.55 12.03 -18.97
N SER A 420 -0.09 13.25 -18.70
CA SER A 420 0.95 13.55 -17.71
C SER A 420 0.66 12.94 -16.32
N LYS A 421 -0.59 12.99 -15.86
CA LYS A 421 -1.05 12.40 -14.57
C LYS A 421 -0.89 10.87 -14.48
N ASP A 422 -0.80 10.20 -15.63
CA ASP A 422 -0.71 8.75 -15.78
C ASP A 422 0.75 8.29 -15.99
N ILE A 423 1.70 9.21 -15.85
CA ILE A 423 3.15 8.96 -15.88
C ILE A 423 3.73 9.12 -14.47
N ALA A 424 4.61 8.20 -14.09
CA ALA A 424 5.42 8.29 -12.88
C ALA A 424 6.91 8.19 -13.18
N ILE A 425 7.70 9.08 -12.56
CA ILE A 425 9.16 8.97 -12.47
C ILE A 425 9.51 8.46 -11.08
N ILE A 426 10.19 7.31 -11.04
CA ILE A 426 10.62 6.67 -9.80
C ILE A 426 12.14 6.62 -9.76
N THR A 427 12.73 7.03 -8.64
CA THR A 427 14.18 7.01 -8.45
C THR A 427 14.54 6.72 -6.99
N PRO A 428 15.65 6.05 -6.66
CA PRO A 428 15.99 5.77 -5.27
C PRO A 428 16.52 6.98 -4.48
N TYR A 429 16.80 8.11 -5.14
CA TYR A 429 17.49 9.25 -4.52
C TYR A 429 16.63 10.52 -4.46
N SER A 430 16.45 11.09 -3.26
CA SER A 430 15.69 12.33 -3.07
C SER A 430 16.29 13.54 -3.80
N LYS A 431 17.61 13.58 -4.01
CA LYS A 431 18.27 14.63 -4.80
C LYS A 431 17.94 14.55 -6.28
N GLN A 432 17.79 13.33 -6.81
CA GLN A 432 17.28 13.12 -8.17
C GLN A 432 15.81 13.56 -8.28
N VAL A 433 14.98 13.28 -7.28
CA VAL A 433 13.58 13.77 -7.23
C VAL A 433 13.53 15.31 -7.28
N GLN A 434 14.38 15.98 -6.50
CA GLN A 434 14.47 17.45 -6.51
C GLN A 434 14.86 17.96 -7.90
N LEU A 435 15.90 17.38 -8.51
CA LEU A 435 16.36 17.76 -9.84
C LEU A 435 15.26 17.58 -10.91
N PHE A 436 14.55 16.45 -10.92
CA PHE A 436 13.41 16.24 -11.81
C PHE A 436 12.32 17.31 -11.64
N ARG A 437 11.95 17.66 -10.40
CA ARG A 437 10.91 18.66 -10.16
C ARG A 437 11.32 20.04 -10.67
N THR A 438 12.58 20.43 -10.47
CA THR A 438 13.14 21.67 -11.01
C THR A 438 13.09 21.68 -12.54
N GLU A 439 13.61 20.63 -13.18
CA GLU A 439 13.71 20.58 -14.64
C GLU A 439 12.33 20.43 -15.33
N LEU A 440 11.38 19.72 -14.73
CA LEU A 440 9.99 19.67 -15.24
C LEU A 440 9.32 21.06 -15.21
N SER A 441 9.55 21.84 -14.15
CA SER A 441 9.04 23.21 -14.03
C SER A 441 9.70 24.16 -15.05
N ASN A 442 11.00 23.98 -15.31
CA ASN A 442 11.72 24.75 -16.33
C ASN A 442 11.19 24.41 -17.73
N ALA A 443 11.04 23.12 -18.04
CA ALA A 443 10.53 22.65 -19.32
C ALA A 443 9.09 23.14 -19.61
N GLU A 444 8.25 23.27 -18.58
CA GLU A 444 6.92 23.87 -18.68
C GLU A 444 6.98 25.35 -19.07
N SER A 445 7.98 26.09 -18.59
CA SER A 445 8.14 27.52 -18.87
C SER A 445 8.71 27.80 -20.27
N SER A 446 9.55 26.89 -20.79
CA SER A 446 10.22 27.04 -22.08
C SER A 446 9.42 26.50 -23.27
N ARG A 447 8.54 25.51 -23.08
CA ARG A 447 7.76 24.93 -24.17
C ARG A 447 6.38 25.59 -24.23
N SER A 448 6.05 26.23 -25.36
CA SER A 448 4.70 26.67 -25.71
C SER A 448 3.78 25.47 -26.03
N ILE A 449 3.66 24.50 -25.11
CA ILE A 449 2.62 23.46 -25.17
C ILE A 449 1.30 24.15 -24.79
N ARG A 450 0.81 25.02 -25.67
CA ARG A 450 -0.53 25.62 -25.64
C ARG A 450 -1.57 24.66 -26.22
N ASN A 451 -1.50 23.37 -25.89
CA ASN A 451 -2.68 22.53 -25.90
C ASN A 451 -3.15 22.51 -24.46
N GLY A 452 -4.02 23.46 -24.09
CA GLY A 452 -4.43 23.81 -22.72
C GLY A 452 -5.15 22.72 -21.90
N LYS A 453 -4.76 21.44 -22.06
CA LYS A 453 -5.34 20.27 -21.39
C LYS A 453 -4.33 19.43 -20.60
N CYS A 454 -3.00 19.55 -20.77
CA CYS A 454 -2.03 18.74 -20.01
C CYS A 454 -0.76 19.52 -19.64
N LYS A 455 -0.47 19.63 -18.33
CA LYS A 455 0.79 20.20 -17.84
C LYS A 455 1.81 19.09 -17.65
N ILE A 456 3.04 19.30 -18.11
CA ILE A 456 4.15 18.35 -17.91
C ILE A 456 4.53 18.24 -16.41
N SER A 457 4.26 19.27 -15.62
CA SER A 457 4.46 19.28 -14.17
C SER A 457 3.48 18.39 -13.38
N ASP A 458 2.40 17.90 -14.01
CA ASP A 458 1.48 16.94 -13.38
C ASP A 458 2.06 15.52 -13.30
N VAL A 459 3.22 15.27 -13.94
CA VAL A 459 3.93 13.99 -13.84
C VAL A 459 4.33 13.73 -12.40
N LYS A 460 3.99 12.54 -11.88
CA LYS A 460 4.29 12.17 -10.51
C LYS A 460 5.78 11.85 -10.37
N VAL A 461 6.49 12.53 -9.47
CA VAL A 461 7.92 12.30 -9.22
C VAL A 461 8.17 12.06 -7.74
N GLY A 462 8.93 11.01 -7.43
CA GLY A 462 9.15 10.58 -6.06
C GLY A 462 10.11 9.40 -5.93
N THR A 463 10.41 9.05 -4.69
CA THR A 463 11.27 7.92 -4.38
C THR A 463 10.52 6.59 -4.46
N VAL A 464 11.25 5.47 -4.61
CA VAL A 464 10.66 4.13 -4.54
C VAL A 464 9.74 3.96 -3.33
N ASP A 465 10.19 4.40 -2.16
CA ASP A 465 9.47 4.32 -0.89
C ASP A 465 8.16 5.14 -0.92
N SER A 466 8.14 6.31 -1.58
CA SER A 466 6.95 7.16 -1.72
C SER A 466 5.89 6.61 -2.69
N PHE A 467 6.28 5.73 -3.61
CA PHE A 467 5.40 5.14 -4.62
C PHE A 467 4.78 3.80 -4.19
N GLN A 468 5.03 3.34 -2.96
CA GLN A 468 4.40 2.12 -2.47
C GLN A 468 2.87 2.24 -2.46
N GLY A 469 2.18 1.16 -2.83
CA GLY A 469 0.73 1.15 -3.01
C GLY A 469 0.19 1.95 -4.21
N GLN A 470 0.99 2.81 -4.85
CA GLN A 470 0.57 3.56 -6.04
C GLN A 470 0.85 2.78 -7.33
N GLU A 471 0.16 3.13 -8.41
CA GLU A 471 0.27 2.54 -9.74
C GLU A 471 0.03 3.62 -10.80
N THR A 472 0.71 3.52 -11.95
CA THR A 472 0.52 4.40 -13.11
C THR A 472 0.65 3.63 -14.42
N ASP A 473 0.14 4.19 -15.51
CA ASP A 473 0.16 3.52 -16.81
C ASP A 473 1.60 3.43 -17.35
N LEU A 474 2.34 4.54 -17.33
CA LEU A 474 3.77 4.53 -17.66
C LEU A 474 4.60 4.79 -16.41
N VAL A 475 5.62 3.96 -16.20
CA VAL A 475 6.66 4.18 -15.18
C VAL A 475 7.99 4.31 -15.87
N ILE A 476 8.71 5.39 -15.52
CA ILE A 476 10.09 5.61 -15.91
C ILE A 476 10.94 5.54 -14.64
N PHE A 477 11.82 4.55 -14.57
CA PHE A 477 12.74 4.36 -13.46
C PHE A 477 14.11 4.95 -13.79
N SER A 478 14.59 5.90 -12.98
CA SER A 478 15.94 6.48 -13.06
C SER A 478 16.85 5.84 -12.01
N ALA A 479 17.85 5.08 -12.47
CA ALA A 479 18.79 4.37 -11.60
C ALA A 479 19.81 5.29 -10.93
N VAL A 480 20.19 6.39 -11.58
CA VAL A 480 21.12 7.43 -11.11
C VAL A 480 22.59 6.98 -11.08
N ARG A 481 22.87 5.77 -10.60
CA ARG A 481 24.25 5.35 -10.32
C ARG A 481 25.04 5.08 -11.60
N SER A 482 26.13 5.82 -11.75
CA SER A 482 27.09 5.78 -12.86
C SER A 482 28.46 6.21 -12.31
N ASN A 483 29.27 5.24 -11.88
CA ASN A 483 30.56 5.46 -11.23
C ASN A 483 31.55 4.31 -11.50
N LEU A 484 32.84 4.65 -11.65
CA LEU A 484 33.92 3.69 -11.95
C LEU A 484 34.15 2.66 -10.83
N VAL A 485 33.77 2.99 -9.58
CA VAL A 485 33.93 2.12 -8.40
C VAL A 485 32.86 1.03 -8.34
N LYS A 486 31.84 1.10 -9.21
CA LYS A 486 30.69 0.18 -9.28
C LYS A 486 29.91 0.07 -7.97
N GLU A 487 29.81 1.19 -7.27
CA GLU A 487 29.02 1.28 -6.05
C GLU A 487 27.55 1.55 -6.40
N LEU A 488 26.64 0.75 -5.84
CA LEU A 488 25.20 0.81 -6.10
C LEU A 488 24.40 1.55 -5.03
N GLY A 489 24.88 1.60 -3.79
CA GLY A 489 24.14 2.20 -2.67
C GLY A 489 22.73 1.62 -2.54
N PHE A 490 21.70 2.47 -2.58
CA PHE A 490 20.29 2.08 -2.40
C PHE A 490 19.75 1.11 -3.46
N LEU A 491 20.37 1.02 -4.63
CA LEU A 491 19.97 0.08 -5.68
C LEU A 491 20.26 -1.38 -5.32
N ARG A 492 21.05 -1.66 -4.28
CA ARG A 492 21.35 -3.05 -3.86
C ARG A 492 20.13 -3.77 -3.28
N ASP A 493 19.13 -3.04 -2.77
CA ASP A 493 17.96 -3.66 -2.15
C ASP A 493 17.00 -4.20 -3.22
N ALA A 494 16.92 -5.53 -3.32
CA ALA A 494 16.03 -6.24 -4.24
C ALA A 494 14.55 -5.91 -4.02
N ARG A 495 14.15 -5.58 -2.79
CA ARG A 495 12.76 -5.25 -2.44
C ARG A 495 12.36 -3.91 -3.04
N ARG A 496 13.28 -2.94 -3.05
CA ARG A 496 13.08 -1.65 -3.72
C ARG A 496 12.99 -1.79 -5.24
N LEU A 497 13.83 -2.65 -5.83
CA LEU A 497 13.70 -3.00 -7.24
C LEU A 497 12.33 -3.60 -7.54
N ASN A 498 11.88 -4.58 -6.75
CA ASN A 498 10.56 -5.20 -6.90
C ASN A 498 9.45 -4.14 -6.83
N VAL A 499 9.49 -3.22 -5.87
CA VAL A 499 8.51 -2.14 -5.79
C VAL A 499 8.53 -1.29 -7.04
N ALA A 500 9.70 -0.82 -7.48
CA ALA A 500 9.85 0.07 -8.63
C ALA A 500 9.30 -0.55 -9.92
N ILE A 501 9.70 -1.77 -10.26
CA ILE A 501 9.31 -2.42 -11.53
C ILE A 501 7.83 -2.84 -11.55
N THR A 502 7.22 -3.05 -10.37
CA THR A 502 5.82 -3.46 -10.26
C THR A 502 4.85 -2.28 -10.11
N ARG A 503 5.27 -1.05 -10.44
CA ARG A 503 4.37 0.12 -10.47
C ARG A 503 3.67 0.34 -11.82
N ALA A 504 4.22 -0.23 -12.89
CA ALA A 504 3.76 -0.01 -14.25
C ALA A 504 2.52 -0.84 -14.59
N ARG A 505 1.50 -0.20 -15.18
CA ARG A 505 0.31 -0.87 -15.73
C ARG A 505 0.37 -1.03 -17.25
N ARG A 506 1.08 -0.19 -18.01
CA ARG A 506 1.12 -0.27 -19.48
C ARG A 506 2.52 -0.33 -20.05
N GLY A 507 3.49 0.33 -19.42
CA GLY A 507 4.88 0.30 -19.87
C GLY A 507 5.87 0.62 -18.76
N LEU A 508 7.04 -0.01 -18.82
CA LEU A 508 8.16 0.25 -17.93
C LEU A 508 9.40 0.63 -18.74
N ILE A 509 9.93 1.82 -18.51
CA ILE A 509 11.21 2.28 -19.06
C ILE A 509 12.18 2.37 -17.90
N VAL A 510 13.28 1.62 -17.96
CA VAL A 510 14.38 1.68 -16.99
C VAL A 510 15.53 2.42 -17.64
N VAL A 511 16.01 3.48 -17.02
CA VAL A 511 17.11 4.31 -17.49
C VAL A 511 18.27 4.19 -16.50
N GLY A 512 19.46 3.85 -16.99
CA GLY A 512 20.65 3.78 -16.14
C GLY A 512 21.87 3.17 -16.79
N ASP A 513 22.95 3.10 -16.02
CA ASP A 513 24.24 2.58 -16.45
C ASP A 513 24.33 1.05 -16.26
N PRO A 514 24.33 0.25 -17.34
CA PRO A 514 24.41 -1.20 -17.24
C PRO A 514 25.73 -1.68 -16.61
N THR A 515 26.82 -0.94 -16.78
CA THR A 515 28.17 -1.31 -16.31
C THR A 515 28.27 -1.31 -14.78
N VAL A 516 27.49 -0.45 -14.13
CA VAL A 516 27.37 -0.38 -12.66
C VAL A 516 26.29 -1.34 -12.18
N LEU A 517 25.13 -1.36 -12.83
CA LEU A 517 23.96 -2.15 -12.42
C LEU A 517 24.22 -3.65 -12.43
N VAL A 518 24.98 -4.16 -13.41
CA VAL A 518 25.30 -5.60 -13.51
C VAL A 518 26.04 -6.17 -12.29
N THR A 519 26.62 -5.33 -11.43
CA THR A 519 27.31 -5.78 -10.22
C THR A 519 26.40 -6.34 -9.13
N CYS A 520 25.09 -6.07 -9.19
CA CYS A 520 24.11 -6.70 -8.30
C CYS A 520 23.38 -7.82 -9.05
N ARG A 521 23.32 -9.01 -8.44
CA ARG A 521 22.66 -10.19 -9.00
C ARG A 521 21.22 -9.93 -9.49
N HIS A 522 20.48 -9.06 -8.81
CA HIS A 522 19.08 -8.76 -9.15
C HIS A 522 18.98 -7.87 -10.38
N TRP A 523 19.85 -6.87 -10.48
CA TRP A 523 19.94 -6.00 -11.65
C TRP A 523 20.53 -6.73 -12.85
N ALA A 524 21.56 -7.57 -12.65
CA ALA A 524 22.09 -8.45 -13.68
C ALA A 524 21.01 -9.39 -14.23
N ALA A 525 20.16 -9.94 -13.37
CA ALA A 525 19.03 -10.76 -13.81
C ALA A 525 18.03 -9.97 -14.66
N LEU A 526 17.70 -8.73 -14.27
CA LEU A 526 16.83 -7.84 -15.06
C LEU A 526 17.46 -7.47 -16.41
N LEU A 527 18.74 -7.10 -16.43
CA LEU A 527 19.47 -6.79 -17.67
C LEU A 527 19.50 -8.01 -18.61
N ASN A 528 19.89 -9.18 -18.11
CA ASN A 528 19.86 -10.43 -18.88
C ASN A 528 18.46 -10.75 -19.41
N PHE A 529 17.41 -10.46 -18.63
CA PHE A 529 16.03 -10.63 -19.08
C PHE A 529 15.70 -9.67 -20.23
N CYS A 530 16.09 -8.40 -20.13
CA CYS A 530 15.89 -7.41 -21.18
C CYS A 530 16.67 -7.76 -22.45
N THR A 531 17.95 -8.16 -22.33
CA THR A 531 18.79 -8.54 -23.46
C THR A 531 18.22 -9.76 -24.18
N LYS A 532 17.83 -10.81 -23.46
CA LYS A 532 17.25 -12.04 -24.06
C LYS A 532 15.95 -11.79 -24.83
N ARG A 533 15.24 -10.70 -24.50
CA ARG A 533 13.96 -10.33 -25.12
C ARG A 533 14.05 -9.17 -26.11
N ASN A 534 15.25 -8.68 -26.41
CA ASN A 534 15.46 -7.49 -27.25
C ASN A 534 14.68 -6.28 -26.72
N CYS A 535 14.83 -6.01 -25.42
CA CYS A 535 14.24 -4.87 -24.71
C CYS A 535 15.31 -3.85 -24.30
N VAL A 536 16.51 -3.88 -24.88
CA VAL A 536 17.60 -2.95 -24.58
C VAL A 536 17.68 -1.92 -25.70
N LEU A 537 17.92 -0.65 -25.34
CA LEU A 537 18.10 0.46 -26.25
C LEU A 537 19.32 1.26 -25.80
N THR A 538 20.26 1.54 -26.70
CA THR A 538 21.37 2.46 -26.42
C THR A 538 20.92 3.91 -26.59
N LEU A 539 21.64 4.85 -25.97
CA LEU A 539 21.36 6.27 -26.17
C LEU A 539 21.54 6.71 -27.63
N ALA A 540 22.47 6.09 -28.37
CA ALA A 540 22.69 6.37 -29.79
C ALA A 540 21.48 5.92 -30.63
N GLU A 541 20.96 4.71 -30.40
CA GLU A 541 19.77 4.20 -31.08
C GLU A 541 18.53 5.05 -30.75
N TYR A 542 18.34 5.42 -29.47
CA TYR A 542 17.27 6.34 -29.06
C TYR A 542 17.31 7.68 -29.82
N ASN A 543 18.50 8.26 -29.96
CA ASN A 543 18.69 9.52 -30.70
C ASN A 543 18.56 9.34 -32.22
N ALA A 544 18.96 8.20 -32.78
CA ALA A 544 18.79 7.92 -34.21
C ALA A 544 17.30 7.78 -34.60
N HIS A 545 16.46 7.22 -33.72
CA HIS A 545 15.01 7.22 -33.95
C HIS A 545 14.43 8.64 -33.95
N HIS A 546 15.03 9.58 -33.21
CA HIS A 546 14.62 10.98 -33.21
C HIS A 546 14.85 11.65 -34.59
N THR A 547 15.96 11.37 -35.27
CA THR A 547 16.22 11.97 -36.59
C THR A 547 15.28 11.43 -37.65
N VAL A 548 14.95 10.13 -37.60
CA VAL A 548 13.99 9.50 -38.52
C VAL A 548 12.57 10.04 -38.31
N ASP A 549 12.09 10.15 -37.07
CA ASP A 549 10.74 10.69 -36.78
C ASP A 549 10.60 12.16 -37.24
N MET A 550 11.65 12.97 -37.08
CA MET A 550 11.69 14.35 -37.56
C MET A 550 11.65 14.41 -39.10
N ILE A 551 12.43 13.59 -39.80
CA ILE A 551 12.45 13.53 -41.27
C ILE A 551 11.09 13.04 -41.82
N THR A 552 10.48 12.07 -41.15
CA THR A 552 9.17 11.53 -41.55
C THR A 552 8.06 12.56 -41.35
N ALA A 553 8.08 13.30 -40.23
CA ALA A 553 7.12 14.39 -39.98
C ALA A 553 7.27 15.56 -40.98
N VAL A 554 8.50 15.85 -41.44
CA VAL A 554 8.76 16.90 -42.45
C VAL A 554 8.36 16.45 -43.86
N THR A 555 8.35 15.15 -44.16
CA THR A 555 8.00 14.63 -45.49
C THR A 555 6.49 14.39 -45.69
N GLU A 556 5.70 14.35 -44.61
CA GLU A 556 4.23 14.33 -44.67
C GLU A 556 3.62 15.74 -44.91
N GLU A 557 4.38 16.82 -44.72
CA GLU A 557 4.05 18.15 -45.23
C GLU A 557 4.64 18.30 -46.64
N SER A 558 3.78 18.48 -47.66
CA SER A 558 4.16 18.53 -49.08
C SER A 558 5.36 19.48 -49.32
N PRO A 559 6.51 18.99 -49.85
CA PRO A 559 7.71 19.82 -49.91
C PRO A 559 7.61 20.83 -51.05
N ASN A 560 8.02 22.06 -50.76
CA ASN A 560 8.24 23.09 -51.76
C ASN A 560 9.63 22.86 -52.38
N GLU A 561 9.72 22.80 -53.71
CA GLU A 561 10.90 22.35 -54.49
C GLU A 561 12.20 23.13 -54.22
N ASN A 562 12.11 24.29 -53.55
CA ASN A 562 13.25 25.15 -53.23
C ASN A 562 14.01 24.76 -51.95
N ASP A 563 13.38 24.09 -50.98
CA ASP A 563 14.05 23.74 -49.71
C ASP A 563 14.99 22.52 -49.86
N MET A 564 14.69 21.61 -50.80
CA MET A 564 15.55 20.47 -51.11
C MET A 564 16.90 20.87 -51.73
N ARG A 565 16.95 21.98 -52.47
CA ARG A 565 18.21 22.48 -53.06
C ARG A 565 19.11 23.16 -52.04
N SER A 566 18.55 23.73 -50.98
CA SER A 566 19.32 24.33 -49.89
C SER A 566 20.02 23.29 -49.02
N LEU A 567 19.36 22.16 -48.74
CA LEU A 567 19.91 21.08 -47.90
C LEU A 567 20.95 20.21 -48.61
N LEU A 568 20.85 20.04 -49.94
CA LEU A 568 21.84 19.31 -50.73
C LEU A 568 23.14 20.10 -50.96
N LEU A 569 23.13 21.43 -50.76
CA LEU A 569 24.30 22.30 -50.89
C LEU A 569 25.13 22.42 -49.60
N GLU A 570 24.60 22.00 -48.45
CA GLU A 570 25.32 21.97 -47.16
C GLU A 570 26.02 20.62 -46.87
N LEU A 571 25.86 19.62 -47.75
CA LEU A 571 26.45 18.28 -47.60
C LEU A 571 27.67 18.03 -48.50
N ASP A 572 28.12 19.02 -49.27
CA ASP A 572 29.21 18.88 -50.25
C ASP A 572 30.53 19.57 -49.83
N THR A 573 30.71 19.83 -48.53
CA THR A 573 31.99 20.27 -47.97
C THR A 573 32.34 19.50 -46.71
N ASP A 574 32.78 18.26 -46.86
CA ASP A 574 33.88 17.70 -46.06
C ASP A 574 34.35 16.38 -46.68
N ASP A 575 35.30 16.55 -47.59
CA ASP A 575 36.08 15.49 -48.22
C ASP A 575 36.99 14.83 -47.14
N LYS A 576 36.70 13.57 -46.77
CA LYS A 576 37.65 12.49 -46.42
C LYS A 576 36.93 11.30 -45.76
N LEU A 577 36.57 10.30 -46.56
CA LEU A 577 37.00 8.91 -46.33
C LEU A 577 36.70 8.11 -47.61
N CYS A 578 37.72 7.98 -48.46
CA CYS A 578 37.78 6.92 -49.47
C CYS A 578 38.07 5.58 -48.78
N ASP A 579 37.64 4.52 -49.46
CA ASP A 579 38.00 3.10 -49.29
C ASP A 579 37.13 2.27 -48.33
N VAL A 580 36.15 1.56 -48.90
CA VAL A 580 36.16 0.11 -49.13
C VAL A 580 34.70 -0.37 -49.23
N ILE A 581 34.16 -0.40 -50.45
CA ILE A 581 33.13 -1.37 -50.85
C ILE A 581 33.45 -1.77 -52.29
N ASP A 582 34.08 -2.94 -52.43
CA ASP A 582 33.93 -3.82 -53.59
C ASP A 582 34.38 -5.23 -53.16
N CYS A 583 33.44 -5.98 -52.56
CA CYS A 583 33.23 -7.44 -52.58
C CYS A 583 32.32 -7.87 -51.42
#